data_AF-A0A922SML8-F1
#
_entry.id   AF-A0A922SML8-F1
#
_cell.length_a   1.000
_cell.length_b   1.000
_cell.length_c   1.000
_cell.angle_alpha   90.00
_cell.angle_beta   90.00
_cell.angle_gamma   90.00
#
_symmetry.space_group_name_H-M   'P 1'
#
loop_
_entity.id
_entity.type
_entity.pdbx_description
1 polymer ?
#
loop_
_entity_poly.entity_id
_entity_poly.type
_entity_poly.pdbx_seq_one_letter_code
_entity_poly.pdbx_strand_id
1 'polypeptide(L)'
;MVKLHTCIVLQEDGEVLYQKHVDQWQKLYHQGGMEIEGNLELGKIVNGIWYYFLSALPSEESFQSLGRYYGLSPTGLARGGTFEDYEDIAWSLALPYDEENDYHPQFTNYQRGEEIKQADAVLLGFPLQYSMNISTRLNDLTYYESVTRENGPAMTWSMHTIGHLQLDDDAKAEEMFNRSYEGFVREPFKIWTELRRPDSGAVNFFTGMGGFLQTLVFGYAGVSIHLDRLEINKPRLPPKATKFTIRGIKYLGSNLTLEVSANSTKLSVTSMDDNWRLALNDGKYTVTLAPGITVILPGAGPFTVYSEPWKDCKLPADIIGHNYIRPDGT
;
A
#
# COMPACT_ATOMS: atom_id res chain seq x y z
N MET A 1 17.23 22.72 -22.32
CA MET A 1 17.34 22.28 -20.91
C MET A 1 18.29 23.26 -20.22
N VAL A 2 17.77 24.08 -19.29
CA VAL A 2 18.53 25.19 -18.67
C VAL A 2 19.48 24.61 -17.62
N LYS A 3 20.79 24.85 -17.78
CA LYS A 3 21.80 24.51 -16.77
C LYS A 3 21.60 25.39 -15.53
N LEU A 4 20.96 24.86 -14.48
CA LEU A 4 20.91 25.51 -13.18
C LEU A 4 22.28 25.37 -12.51
N HIS A 5 23.15 26.37 -12.69
CA HIS A 5 24.33 26.54 -11.83
C HIS A 5 23.84 26.97 -10.44
N THR A 6 24.27 26.30 -9.38
CA THR A 6 23.89 26.61 -7.99
C THR A 6 24.16 28.08 -7.63
N CYS A 7 25.20 28.70 -8.21
CA CYS A 7 25.49 30.13 -8.05
C CYS A 7 24.45 31.06 -8.68
N ILE A 8 23.75 30.64 -9.74
CA ILE A 8 22.69 31.43 -10.38
C ILE A 8 21.41 31.39 -9.54
N VAL A 9 21.07 30.23 -8.97
CA VAL A 9 19.89 30.07 -8.10
C VAL A 9 19.98 30.98 -6.87
N LEU A 10 21.16 31.09 -6.26
CA LEU A 10 21.38 31.96 -5.09
C LEU A 10 21.37 33.47 -5.42
N GLN A 11 21.35 33.84 -6.70
CA GLN A 11 21.28 35.22 -7.17
C GLN A 11 19.86 35.62 -7.60
N GLU A 12 18.91 34.68 -7.64
CA GLU A 12 17.53 34.97 -7.98
C GLU A 12 16.76 35.56 -6.79
N ASP A 13 15.78 36.40 -7.09
CA ASP A 13 14.88 36.97 -6.09
C ASP A 13 14.07 35.88 -5.36
N GLY A 14 13.86 36.08 -4.06
CA GLY A 14 13.20 35.08 -3.20
C GLY A 14 11.78 34.74 -3.63
N GLU A 15 11.01 35.71 -4.14
CA GLU A 15 9.64 35.48 -4.62
C GLU A 15 9.66 34.67 -5.92
N VAL A 16 10.62 34.95 -6.80
CA VAL A 16 10.81 34.19 -8.05
C VAL A 16 11.19 32.74 -7.75
N LEU A 17 12.08 32.51 -6.78
CA LEU A 17 12.45 31.16 -6.33
C LEU A 17 11.27 30.42 -5.71
N TYR A 18 10.49 31.10 -4.87
CA TYR A 18 9.29 30.54 -4.27
C TYR A 18 8.28 30.12 -5.35
N GLN A 19 7.98 30.99 -6.32
CA GLN A 19 7.03 30.65 -7.39
C GLN A 19 7.54 29.48 -8.24
N LYS A 20 8.83 29.45 -8.59
CA LYS A 20 9.43 28.31 -9.31
C LYS A 20 9.30 27.01 -8.52
N HIS A 21 9.49 27.06 -7.20
CA HIS A 21 9.31 25.90 -6.33
C HIS A 21 7.85 25.42 -6.31
N VAL A 22 6.91 26.34 -6.12
CA VAL A 22 5.46 26.06 -6.15
C VAL A 22 5.05 25.43 -7.48
N ASP A 23 5.50 26.00 -8.61
CA ASP A 23 5.17 25.49 -9.94
C ASP A 23 5.66 24.06 -10.16
N GLN A 24 6.84 23.70 -9.63
CA GLN A 24 7.37 22.33 -9.75
C GLN A 24 6.61 21.36 -8.85
N TRP A 25 6.28 21.74 -7.61
CA TRP A 25 5.44 20.92 -6.75
C TRP A 25 4.05 20.71 -7.33
N GLN A 26 3.43 21.74 -7.90
CA GLN A 26 2.14 21.60 -8.57
C GLN A 26 2.20 20.57 -9.69
N LYS A 27 3.24 20.60 -10.54
CA LYS A 27 3.42 19.56 -11.59
C LYS A 27 3.52 18.16 -11.00
N LEU A 28 4.28 17.99 -9.93
CA LEU A 28 4.48 16.70 -9.28
C LEU A 28 3.16 16.17 -8.68
N TYR A 29 2.43 17.02 -7.95
CA TYR A 29 1.12 16.67 -7.37
C TYR A 29 0.04 16.40 -8.44
N HIS A 30 0.12 17.04 -9.61
CA HIS A 30 -0.77 16.74 -10.73
C HIS A 30 -0.46 15.38 -11.40
N GLN A 31 0.79 14.93 -11.35
CA GLN A 31 1.22 13.67 -11.95
C GLN A 31 0.96 12.45 -11.05
N GLY A 32 0.97 12.63 -9.73
CA GLY A 32 0.71 11.57 -8.77
C GLY A 32 0.36 12.12 -7.40
N GLY A 33 -0.38 11.34 -6.61
CA GLY A 33 -0.75 11.73 -5.25
C GLY A 33 -2.12 11.22 -4.82
N MET A 34 -2.51 11.64 -3.62
CA MET A 34 -3.79 11.30 -3.01
C MET A 34 -4.49 12.58 -2.55
N GLU A 35 -5.70 12.80 -3.04
CA GLU A 35 -6.53 13.96 -2.72
C GLU A 35 -7.74 13.52 -1.92
N ILE A 36 -7.95 14.15 -0.77
CA ILE A 36 -9.05 13.85 0.16
C ILE A 36 -9.86 15.13 0.35
N GLU A 37 -11.12 15.09 -0.07
CA GLU A 37 -12.10 16.15 0.12
C GLU A 37 -13.02 15.81 1.30
N GLY A 38 -13.56 16.83 1.98
CA GLY A 38 -14.46 16.66 3.14
C GLY A 38 -13.76 16.50 4.49
N ASN A 39 -12.52 16.03 4.53
CA ASN A 39 -11.71 15.92 5.75
C ASN A 39 -10.37 16.67 5.60
N LEU A 40 -10.38 17.97 5.95
CA LEU A 40 -9.21 18.85 5.82
C LEU A 40 -8.02 18.40 6.67
N GLU A 41 -8.26 17.85 7.86
CA GLU A 41 -7.20 17.38 8.74
C GLU A 41 -6.46 16.20 8.10
N LEU A 42 -7.22 15.20 7.64
CA LEU A 42 -6.67 14.04 6.95
C LEU A 42 -5.96 14.44 5.65
N GLY A 43 -6.55 15.35 4.87
CA GLY A 43 -5.92 15.90 3.67
C GLY A 43 -4.56 16.57 3.96
N LYS A 44 -4.45 17.32 5.06
CA LYS A 44 -3.17 17.91 5.48
C LYS A 44 -2.13 16.85 5.87
N ILE A 45 -2.55 15.77 6.53
CA ILE A 45 -1.66 14.66 6.89
C ILE A 45 -1.11 13.99 5.63
N VAL A 46 -1.98 13.64 4.68
CA VAL A 46 -1.60 13.00 3.42
C VAL A 46 -0.70 13.89 2.57
N ASN A 47 -1.01 15.18 2.46
CA ASN A 47 -0.15 16.14 1.77
C ASN A 47 1.22 16.28 2.45
N GLY A 48 1.25 16.27 3.78
CA GLY A 48 2.50 16.24 4.55
C GLY A 48 3.35 15.02 4.21
N ILE A 49 2.75 13.82 4.20
CA ILE A 49 3.46 12.57 3.83
C ILE A 49 4.07 12.70 2.43
N TRP A 50 3.28 13.10 1.43
CA TRP A 50 3.77 13.25 0.07
C TRP A 50 4.92 14.25 -0.02
N TYR A 51 4.82 15.38 0.67
CA TYR A 51 5.92 16.35 0.75
C TYR A 51 7.20 15.71 1.31
N TYR A 52 7.12 14.98 2.43
CA TYR A 52 8.30 14.36 3.03
C TYR A 52 8.89 13.25 2.18
N PHE A 53 8.07 12.38 1.59
CA PHE A 53 8.53 11.32 0.69
C PHE A 53 9.21 11.90 -0.54
N LEU A 54 8.55 12.81 -1.25
CA LEU A 54 9.06 13.37 -2.50
C LEU A 54 10.29 14.26 -2.27
N SER A 55 10.41 14.89 -1.10
CA SER A 55 11.60 15.67 -0.73
C SER A 55 12.82 14.81 -0.38
N ALA A 56 12.61 13.54 -0.01
CA ALA A 56 13.68 12.63 0.40
C ALA A 56 14.10 11.64 -0.70
N LEU A 57 13.31 11.52 -1.77
CA LEU A 57 13.65 10.69 -2.92
C LEU A 57 14.49 11.48 -3.94
N PRO A 58 15.45 10.84 -4.63
CA PRO A 58 16.19 11.47 -5.71
C PRO A 58 15.24 11.92 -6.82
N SER A 59 15.50 13.11 -7.39
CA SER A 59 14.81 13.56 -8.61
C SER A 59 15.11 12.63 -9.78
N GLU A 60 14.08 12.33 -10.59
CA GLU A 60 14.24 11.60 -11.87
C GLU A 60 15.17 12.35 -12.83
N GLU A 61 15.11 13.69 -12.82
CA GLU A 61 16.08 14.53 -13.49
C GLU A 61 17.11 15.03 -12.46
N SER A 62 18.25 14.33 -12.36
CA SER A 62 19.36 14.69 -11.49
C SER A 62 20.61 15.03 -12.29
N PHE A 63 21.40 15.99 -11.79
CA PHE A 63 22.74 16.29 -12.33
C PHE A 63 23.77 15.21 -12.00
N GLN A 64 23.43 14.28 -11.11
CA GLN A 64 24.21 13.08 -10.85
C GLN A 64 23.73 11.96 -11.76
N SER A 65 24.66 11.12 -12.24
CA SER A 65 24.29 9.89 -12.94
C SER A 65 23.35 9.09 -12.06
N LEU A 66 22.13 8.83 -12.54
CA LEU A 66 21.18 7.98 -11.83
C LEU A 66 21.82 6.59 -11.64
N GLY A 67 22.23 6.29 -10.41
CA GLY A 67 22.62 4.94 -10.04
C GLY A 67 21.40 4.02 -10.04
N ARG A 68 21.62 2.71 -10.07
CA ARG A 68 20.54 1.74 -9.86
C ARG A 68 19.94 2.00 -8.47
N TYR A 69 18.67 2.40 -8.40
CA TYR A 69 17.96 2.61 -7.15
C TYR A 69 17.70 1.25 -6.48
N TYR A 70 18.17 1.07 -5.25
CA TYR A 70 18.06 -0.19 -4.50
C TYR A 70 16.91 -0.18 -3.47
N GLY A 71 16.01 0.82 -3.53
CA GLY A 71 14.94 1.00 -2.53
C GLY A 71 15.42 1.69 -1.24
N LEU A 72 14.47 1.92 -0.33
CA LEU A 72 14.73 2.50 1.01
C LEU A 72 15.06 1.44 2.07
N SER A 73 15.00 0.15 1.72
CA SER A 73 15.36 -0.98 2.60
C SER A 73 16.52 -1.77 1.99
N PRO A 74 17.69 -1.82 2.62
CA PRO A 74 18.90 -2.43 2.03
C PRO A 74 18.99 -3.96 2.20
N THR A 75 17.95 -4.65 2.68
CA THR A 75 18.03 -6.09 2.95
C THR A 75 17.63 -6.94 1.73
N GLY A 76 18.65 -7.42 1.02
CA GLY A 76 18.51 -8.37 -0.08
C GLY A 76 18.47 -9.82 0.41
N LEU A 77 17.27 -10.41 0.45
CA LEU A 77 17.08 -11.87 0.44
C LEU A 77 16.78 -12.41 -0.98
N ALA A 78 16.62 -11.53 -1.97
CA ALA A 78 16.16 -11.89 -3.32
C ALA A 78 17.22 -12.52 -4.24
N ARG A 79 18.32 -13.06 -3.69
CA ARG A 79 19.33 -13.78 -4.47
C ARG A 79 19.50 -15.17 -3.89
N GLY A 80 18.56 -16.05 -4.23
CA GLY A 80 18.69 -17.47 -3.91
C GLY A 80 20.03 -18.04 -4.39
N GLY A 81 20.50 -19.07 -3.70
CA GLY A 81 21.60 -19.93 -4.06
C GLY A 81 21.31 -20.74 -5.33
N THR A 82 22.37 -21.07 -6.05
CA THR A 82 22.29 -22.05 -7.15
C THR A 82 22.19 -23.45 -6.55
N PHE A 83 21.35 -24.32 -7.13
CA PHE A 83 21.11 -25.70 -6.68
C PHE A 83 20.30 -25.88 -5.38
N GLU A 84 19.62 -24.83 -4.90
CA GLU A 84 18.63 -24.97 -3.80
C GLU A 84 17.23 -25.24 -4.38
N ASP A 85 16.53 -26.23 -3.82
CA ASP A 85 15.15 -26.53 -4.16
C ASP A 85 14.19 -25.62 -3.39
N TYR A 86 14.10 -24.37 -3.84
CA TYR A 86 13.22 -23.37 -3.24
C TYR A 86 11.74 -23.75 -3.29
N GLU A 87 11.36 -24.56 -4.26
CA GLU A 87 9.98 -25.01 -4.39
C GLU A 87 9.65 -25.97 -3.25
N ASP A 88 10.45 -27.01 -3.05
CA ASP A 88 10.26 -27.96 -1.96
C ASP A 88 10.37 -27.28 -0.58
N ILE A 89 11.27 -26.30 -0.42
CA ILE A 89 11.34 -25.49 0.79
C ILE A 89 10.04 -24.72 1.00
N ALA A 90 9.53 -24.01 -0.02
CA ALA A 90 8.30 -23.23 0.09
C ALA A 90 7.07 -24.09 0.42
N TRP A 91 6.98 -25.29 -0.17
CA TRP A 91 5.95 -26.28 0.16
C TRP A 91 6.05 -26.77 1.60
N SER A 92 7.26 -26.91 2.13
CA SER A 92 7.53 -27.47 3.46
C SER A 92 7.61 -26.42 4.57
N LEU A 93 7.37 -25.14 4.28
CA LEU A 93 7.40 -24.08 5.28
C LEU A 93 6.29 -24.29 6.33
N ALA A 94 6.67 -24.60 7.56
CA ALA A 94 5.69 -24.71 8.64
C ALA A 94 5.18 -23.32 9.05
N LEU A 95 3.89 -23.08 8.86
CA LEU A 95 3.17 -21.96 9.46
C LEU A 95 2.42 -22.47 10.69
N PRO A 96 2.76 -22.01 11.92
CA PRO A 96 2.05 -22.40 13.12
C PRO A 96 0.56 -22.08 13.00
N TYR A 97 -0.28 -23.06 13.34
CA TYR A 97 -1.73 -22.92 13.34
C TYR A 97 -2.29 -23.63 14.56
N ASP A 98 -3.14 -22.93 15.32
CA ASP A 98 -3.85 -23.48 16.46
C ASP A 98 -5.29 -23.80 16.03
N GLU A 99 -5.59 -25.09 15.83
CA GLU A 99 -6.91 -25.55 15.41
C GLU A 99 -8.00 -25.34 16.46
N GLU A 100 -7.65 -25.33 17.76
CA GLU A 100 -8.61 -25.17 18.86
C GLU A 100 -9.11 -23.73 18.94
N ASN A 101 -8.20 -22.78 18.75
CA ASN A 101 -8.48 -21.35 18.82
C ASN A 101 -8.66 -20.67 17.46
N ASP A 102 -8.51 -21.41 16.36
CA ASP A 102 -8.66 -20.96 14.97
C ASP A 102 -7.88 -19.67 14.69
N TYR A 103 -6.56 -19.69 14.95
CA TYR A 103 -5.66 -18.55 14.71
C TYR A 103 -4.21 -19.02 14.44
N HIS A 104 -3.37 -18.12 13.94
CA HIS A 104 -1.93 -18.36 13.72
C HIS A 104 -1.10 -17.81 14.89
N PRO A 105 -0.45 -18.66 15.71
CA PRO A 105 0.54 -18.23 16.69
C PRO A 105 1.75 -17.51 16.04
N GLN A 106 2.32 -16.51 16.72
CA GLN A 106 3.42 -15.69 16.18
C GLN A 106 4.66 -16.54 15.86
N PHE A 107 4.91 -17.56 16.66
CA PHE A 107 5.99 -18.53 16.47
C PHE A 107 5.65 -19.85 17.18
N THR A 108 6.40 -20.91 16.88
CA THR A 108 6.22 -22.21 17.54
C THR A 108 6.42 -22.11 19.05
N ASN A 109 5.46 -22.60 19.84
CA ASN A 109 5.40 -22.51 21.31
C ASN A 109 5.11 -21.12 21.88
N TYR A 110 4.63 -20.17 21.06
CA TYR A 110 4.12 -18.89 21.55
C TYR A 110 3.03 -19.12 22.62
N GLN A 111 3.17 -18.50 23.79
CA GLN A 111 2.18 -18.61 24.85
C GLN A 111 1.09 -17.55 24.68
N ARG A 112 -0.18 -17.98 24.68
CA ARG A 112 -1.28 -17.02 24.56
C ARG A 112 -1.28 -16.04 25.74
N GLY A 113 -1.25 -14.76 25.40
CA GLY A 113 -1.26 -13.65 26.36
C GLY A 113 0.09 -12.94 26.45
N GLU A 114 1.14 -13.47 25.81
CA GLU A 114 2.40 -12.76 25.63
C GLU A 114 2.16 -11.45 24.85
N GLU A 115 2.74 -10.35 25.36
CA GLU A 115 2.61 -9.04 24.74
C GLU A 115 3.55 -8.92 23.53
N ILE A 116 3.04 -8.41 22.41
CA ILE A 116 3.85 -8.18 21.20
C ILE A 116 4.12 -6.69 20.96
N LYS A 117 5.25 -6.41 20.30
CA LYS A 117 5.69 -5.04 20.02
C LYS A 117 4.87 -4.38 18.91
N GLN A 118 4.56 -5.11 17.84
CA GLN A 118 4.01 -4.60 16.59
C GLN A 118 3.38 -5.73 15.76
N ALA A 119 2.68 -5.37 14.67
CA ALA A 119 2.11 -6.32 13.73
C ALA A 119 3.14 -7.37 13.26
N ASP A 120 2.75 -8.64 13.34
CA ASP A 120 3.58 -9.79 12.97
C ASP A 120 2.73 -10.86 12.26
N ALA A 121 2.07 -11.77 12.97
CA ALA A 121 1.22 -12.80 12.36
C ALA A 121 0.08 -12.22 11.50
N VAL A 122 -0.46 -11.05 11.88
CA VAL A 122 -1.48 -10.35 11.07
C VAL A 122 -0.99 -9.93 9.68
N LEU A 123 0.34 -9.93 9.45
CA LEU A 123 0.96 -9.67 8.16
C LEU A 123 0.76 -10.81 7.16
N LEU A 124 0.34 -11.99 7.62
CA LEU A 124 -0.08 -13.11 6.75
C LEU A 124 -1.25 -12.68 5.85
N GLY A 125 -2.27 -12.01 6.38
CA GLY A 125 -3.39 -11.57 5.54
C GLY A 125 -3.10 -10.30 4.72
N PHE A 126 -2.23 -9.40 5.20
CA PHE A 126 -1.70 -8.30 4.40
C PHE A 126 -0.35 -7.83 4.94
N PRO A 127 0.72 -7.74 4.13
CA PRO A 127 0.69 -7.72 2.66
C PRO A 127 0.81 -9.09 1.98
N LEU A 128 1.02 -10.19 2.72
CA LEU A 128 1.25 -11.50 2.10
C LEU A 128 0.02 -12.05 1.37
N GLN A 129 -1.20 -11.65 1.77
CA GLN A 129 -2.46 -12.14 1.19
C GLN A 129 -2.60 -13.67 1.28
N TYR A 130 -2.05 -14.27 2.35
CA TYR A 130 -2.13 -15.70 2.61
C TYR A 130 -3.59 -16.16 2.71
N SER A 131 -3.90 -17.24 1.99
CA SER A 131 -5.25 -17.80 1.96
C SER A 131 -5.58 -18.44 3.32
N MET A 132 -6.65 -17.96 3.95
CA MET A 132 -7.13 -18.45 5.24
C MET A 132 -8.64 -18.28 5.34
N ASN A 133 -9.28 -18.96 6.29
CA ASN A 133 -10.71 -18.77 6.55
C ASN A 133 -10.98 -17.37 7.08
N ILE A 134 -12.18 -16.85 6.80
CA ILE A 134 -12.65 -15.55 7.33
C ILE A 134 -12.63 -15.55 8.87
N SER A 135 -12.99 -16.68 9.50
CA SER A 135 -12.94 -16.84 10.96
C SER A 135 -11.51 -16.73 11.50
N THR A 136 -10.56 -17.43 10.89
CA THR A 136 -9.13 -17.35 11.21
C THR A 136 -8.62 -15.91 11.09
N ARG A 137 -8.95 -15.23 9.98
CA ARG A 137 -8.53 -13.84 9.75
C ARG A 137 -9.05 -12.90 10.83
N LEU A 138 -10.31 -13.06 11.22
CA LEU A 138 -10.93 -12.28 12.30
C LEU A 138 -10.28 -12.56 13.66
N ASN A 139 -10.01 -13.83 13.96
CA ASN A 139 -9.36 -14.25 15.20
C ASN A 139 -7.93 -13.73 15.30
N ASP A 140 -7.15 -13.82 14.23
CA ASP A 140 -5.80 -13.25 14.16
C ASP A 140 -5.83 -11.75 14.49
N LEU A 141 -6.66 -10.97 13.81
CA LEU A 141 -6.77 -9.52 14.03
C LEU A 141 -7.18 -9.20 15.47
N THR A 142 -8.29 -9.79 15.92
CA THR A 142 -8.88 -9.52 17.25
C THR A 142 -7.94 -9.95 18.38
N TYR A 143 -7.29 -11.11 18.24
CA TYR A 143 -6.36 -11.60 19.25
C TYR A 143 -5.13 -10.71 19.33
N TYR A 144 -4.46 -10.43 18.22
CA TYR A 144 -3.24 -9.62 18.22
C TYR A 144 -3.49 -8.15 18.55
N GLU A 145 -4.70 -7.62 18.33
CA GLU A 145 -5.11 -6.34 18.90
C GLU A 145 -5.06 -6.30 20.42
N SER A 146 -5.47 -7.39 21.07
CA SER A 146 -5.56 -7.48 22.53
C SER A 146 -4.20 -7.60 23.22
N VAL A 147 -3.19 -8.12 22.51
CA VAL A 147 -1.84 -8.35 23.05
C VAL A 147 -0.79 -7.42 22.46
N THR A 148 -1.14 -6.54 21.52
CA THR A 148 -0.18 -5.53 21.03
C THR A 148 -0.12 -4.35 21.98
N ARG A 149 1.09 -4.09 22.48
CA ARG A 149 1.34 -2.98 23.42
C ARG A 149 1.02 -1.61 22.84
N GLU A 150 0.49 -0.72 23.68
CA GLU A 150 0.10 0.63 23.26
C GLU A 150 1.28 1.54 22.87
N ASN A 151 2.47 1.27 23.39
CA ASN A 151 3.69 2.03 23.08
C ASN A 151 4.48 1.47 21.88
N GLY A 152 3.85 0.63 21.07
CA GLY A 152 4.40 0.15 19.79
C GLY A 152 4.60 1.27 18.76
N PRO A 153 5.36 0.99 17.69
CA PRO A 153 5.64 1.96 16.63
C PRO A 153 4.42 2.22 15.72
N ALA A 154 4.45 3.34 15.00
CA ALA A 154 3.38 3.89 14.15
C ALA A 154 2.91 3.04 12.94
N MET A 155 3.31 1.77 12.83
CA MET A 155 3.06 0.92 11.66
C MET A 155 2.04 -0.20 11.87
N THR A 156 1.81 -0.60 13.13
CA THR A 156 0.93 -1.74 13.47
C THR A 156 -0.51 -1.52 13.00
N TRP A 157 -1.12 -0.42 13.44
CA TRP A 157 -2.57 -0.24 13.34
C TRP A 157 -3.03 -0.06 11.89
N SER A 158 -2.14 0.42 11.01
CA SER A 158 -2.42 0.45 9.57
C SER A 158 -2.71 -0.94 8.99
N MET A 159 -1.97 -1.96 9.41
CA MET A 159 -2.17 -3.33 8.91
C MET A 159 -3.49 -3.91 9.43
N HIS A 160 -3.87 -3.59 10.68
CA HIS A 160 -5.17 -3.96 11.23
C HIS A 160 -6.32 -3.24 10.53
N THR A 161 -6.20 -1.95 10.19
CA THR A 161 -7.21 -1.23 9.40
C THR A 161 -7.51 -1.95 8.09
N ILE A 162 -6.48 -2.33 7.34
CA ILE A 162 -6.65 -3.05 6.06
C ILE A 162 -7.35 -4.39 6.31
N GLY A 163 -6.93 -5.14 7.33
CA GLY A 163 -7.54 -6.40 7.71
C GLY A 163 -9.04 -6.29 8.02
N HIS A 164 -9.44 -5.30 8.81
CA HIS A 164 -10.86 -5.08 9.15
C HIS A 164 -11.69 -4.60 7.96
N LEU A 165 -11.13 -3.77 7.08
CA LEU A 165 -11.81 -3.38 5.83
C LEU A 165 -12.08 -4.59 4.93
N GLN A 166 -11.13 -5.53 4.84
CA GLN A 166 -11.28 -6.78 4.10
C GLN A 166 -12.38 -7.68 4.69
N LEU A 167 -12.64 -7.58 6.00
CA LEU A 167 -13.68 -8.30 6.73
C LEU A 167 -15.02 -7.57 6.81
N ASP A 168 -15.16 -6.42 6.14
CA ASP A 168 -16.34 -5.54 6.20
C ASP A 168 -16.67 -4.97 7.60
N ASP A 169 -15.70 -4.90 8.50
CA ASP A 169 -15.86 -4.25 9.81
C ASP A 169 -15.43 -2.78 9.75
N ASP A 170 -16.31 -1.94 9.20
CA ASP A 170 -16.06 -0.49 9.04
C ASP A 170 -15.79 0.21 10.37
N ALA A 171 -16.50 -0.16 11.43
CA ALA A 171 -16.36 0.47 12.74
C ALA A 171 -14.97 0.18 13.33
N LYS A 172 -14.53 -1.08 13.28
CA LYS A 172 -13.22 -1.46 13.78
C LYS A 172 -12.09 -0.93 12.89
N ALA A 173 -12.30 -0.91 11.58
CA ALA A 173 -11.37 -0.30 10.64
C ALA A 173 -11.14 1.19 10.94
N GLU A 174 -12.20 1.98 11.19
CA GLU A 174 -12.07 3.40 11.55
C GLU A 174 -11.33 3.57 12.89
N GLU A 175 -11.62 2.74 13.90
CA GLU A 175 -10.89 2.75 15.18
C GLU A 175 -9.39 2.53 14.96
N MET A 176 -9.01 1.49 14.21
CA MET A 176 -7.61 1.19 13.91
C MET A 176 -6.97 2.27 13.03
N PHE A 177 -7.73 2.85 12.11
CA PHE A 177 -7.25 3.91 11.22
C PHE A 177 -6.85 5.14 12.03
N ASN A 178 -7.70 5.59 12.96
CA ASN A 178 -7.39 6.71 13.84
C ASN A 178 -6.16 6.40 14.71
N ARG A 179 -6.08 5.20 15.29
CA ARG A 179 -4.91 4.76 16.09
C ARG A 179 -3.61 4.74 15.30
N SER A 180 -3.65 4.61 13.97
CA SER A 180 -2.46 4.51 13.12
C SER A 180 -1.71 5.83 12.93
N TYR A 181 -2.37 6.98 13.08
CA TYR A 181 -1.74 8.29 12.92
C TYR A 181 -1.84 9.18 14.17
N GLU A 182 -2.89 9.02 14.98
CA GLU A 182 -3.08 9.84 16.18
C GLU A 182 -1.98 9.60 17.21
N GLY A 183 -1.36 10.70 17.65
CA GLY A 183 -0.22 10.66 18.56
C GLY A 183 1.13 10.39 17.90
N PHE A 184 1.16 10.05 16.60
CA PHE A 184 2.39 9.90 15.81
C PHE A 184 2.65 11.10 14.89
N VAL A 185 1.61 11.83 14.49
CA VAL A 185 1.71 13.04 13.68
C VAL A 185 1.86 14.29 14.55
N ARG A 186 2.81 15.17 14.20
CA ARG A 186 3.18 16.36 14.96
C ARG A 186 2.84 17.66 14.23
N GLU A 187 2.14 18.54 14.92
CA GLU A 187 1.89 19.91 14.46
C GLU A 187 3.16 20.78 14.55
N PRO A 188 3.25 21.87 13.76
CA PRO A 188 2.29 22.30 12.74
C PRO A 188 2.54 21.67 11.35
N PHE A 189 3.66 20.95 11.20
CA PHE A 189 4.15 20.50 9.89
C PHE A 189 3.77 19.07 9.53
N LYS A 190 2.93 18.41 10.33
CA LYS A 190 2.51 17.01 10.15
C LYS A 190 3.68 16.03 10.04
N ILE A 191 4.75 16.27 10.81
CA ILE A 191 5.91 15.38 10.87
C ILE A 191 5.51 14.08 11.58
N TRP A 192 5.88 12.93 11.02
CA TRP A 192 5.62 11.63 11.64
C TRP A 192 6.77 11.21 12.55
N THR A 193 6.45 10.70 13.74
CA THR A 193 7.39 10.09 14.68
C THR A 193 7.11 8.60 14.84
N GLU A 194 8.15 7.79 15.02
CA GLU A 194 8.03 6.34 15.21
C GLU A 194 7.17 6.00 16.43
N LEU A 195 7.37 6.71 17.54
CA LEU A 195 6.68 6.48 18.81
C LEU A 195 5.75 7.64 19.15
N ARG A 196 4.77 7.37 20.03
CA ARG A 196 3.88 8.40 20.59
C ARG A 196 4.63 9.39 21.49
N ARG A 197 5.76 8.98 22.07
CA ARG A 197 6.64 9.86 22.85
C ARG A 197 7.57 10.62 21.91
N PRO A 198 7.58 11.97 21.95
CA PRO A 198 8.27 12.78 20.95
C PRO A 198 9.80 12.81 21.09
N ASP A 199 10.33 12.40 22.24
CA ASP A 199 11.75 12.39 22.59
C ASP A 199 12.44 11.04 22.30
N SER A 200 11.75 10.11 21.64
CA SER A 200 12.23 8.75 21.41
C SER A 200 11.79 8.20 20.04
N GLY A 201 12.63 7.33 19.48
CA GLY A 201 12.42 6.74 18.14
C GLY A 201 12.82 7.67 16.99
N ALA A 202 12.57 7.21 15.77
CA ALA A 202 12.87 7.99 14.57
C ALA A 202 11.91 9.19 14.40
N VAL A 203 12.47 10.36 14.10
CA VAL A 203 11.73 11.50 13.55
C VAL A 203 11.69 11.41 12.03
N ASN A 204 10.68 12.00 11.41
CA ASN A 204 10.42 11.86 9.98
C ASN A 204 10.32 10.37 9.58
N PHE A 205 9.48 9.64 10.30
CA PHE A 205 9.43 8.17 10.26
C PHE A 205 8.66 7.65 9.03
N PHE A 206 9.41 7.28 8.00
CA PHE A 206 8.85 6.90 6.70
C PHE A 206 8.07 5.60 6.71
N THR A 207 8.46 4.63 7.54
CA THR A 207 7.73 3.37 7.66
C THR A 207 6.30 3.59 8.14
N GLY A 208 6.09 4.49 9.10
CA GLY A 208 4.74 4.86 9.57
C GLY A 208 3.93 5.59 8.50
N MET A 209 4.55 6.56 7.81
CA MET A 209 3.93 7.25 6.67
C MET A 209 3.49 6.28 5.55
N GLY A 210 4.36 5.33 5.21
CA GLY A 210 4.12 4.34 4.16
C GLY A 210 3.04 3.34 4.56
N GLY A 211 3.06 2.85 5.81
CA GLY A 211 1.99 2.02 6.35
C GLY A 211 0.65 2.74 6.31
N PHE A 212 0.62 4.02 6.68
CA PHE A 212 -0.60 4.83 6.63
C PHE A 212 -1.15 4.99 5.21
N LEU A 213 -0.31 5.34 4.23
CA LEU A 213 -0.75 5.44 2.83
C LEU A 213 -1.25 4.10 2.27
N GLN A 214 -0.68 2.97 2.72
CA GLN A 214 -1.18 1.65 2.36
C GLN A 214 -2.63 1.43 2.84
N THR A 215 -3.04 1.99 3.98
CA THR A 215 -4.45 1.91 4.41
C THR A 215 -5.41 2.62 3.46
N LEU A 216 -4.96 3.69 2.82
CA LEU A 216 -5.77 4.44 1.86
C LEU A 216 -5.88 3.69 0.53
N VAL A 217 -4.78 3.11 0.04
CA VAL A 217 -4.74 2.40 -1.25
C VAL A 217 -5.30 0.98 -1.15
N PHE A 218 -4.72 0.15 -0.28
CA PHE A 218 -5.03 -1.26 -0.15
C PHE A 218 -6.14 -1.56 0.87
N GLY A 219 -6.54 -0.55 1.65
CA GLY A 219 -7.72 -0.58 2.50
C GLY A 219 -8.90 0.13 1.84
N TYR A 220 -9.01 1.45 2.04
CA TYR A 220 -10.18 2.22 1.64
C TYR A 220 -10.45 2.20 0.14
N ALA A 221 -9.46 2.40 -0.73
CA ALA A 221 -9.67 2.28 -2.17
C ALA A 221 -9.89 0.83 -2.64
N GLY A 222 -9.67 -0.16 -1.78
CA GLY A 222 -9.95 -1.57 -2.08
C GLY A 222 -9.02 -2.17 -3.13
N VAL A 223 -7.84 -1.57 -3.35
CA VAL A 223 -6.89 -2.08 -4.35
C VAL A 223 -6.19 -3.32 -3.80
N SER A 224 -6.05 -4.37 -4.60
CA SER A 224 -5.14 -5.48 -4.34
C SER A 224 -4.39 -5.86 -5.61
N ILE A 225 -3.19 -6.41 -5.44
CA ILE A 225 -2.36 -6.88 -6.55
C ILE A 225 -2.20 -8.38 -6.41
N HIS A 226 -2.51 -9.08 -7.50
CA HIS A 226 -2.32 -10.50 -7.68
C HIS A 226 -1.35 -10.73 -8.84
N LEU A 227 -0.90 -11.98 -8.99
CA LEU A 227 0.05 -12.36 -10.05
C LEU A 227 -0.47 -12.05 -11.47
N ASP A 228 -1.79 -12.02 -11.67
CA ASP A 228 -2.44 -11.89 -12.96
C ASP A 228 -3.26 -10.61 -13.16
N ARG A 229 -3.56 -9.88 -12.08
CA ARG A 229 -4.48 -8.74 -12.12
C ARG A 229 -4.23 -7.75 -10.99
N LEU A 230 -4.61 -6.50 -11.25
CA LEU A 230 -4.98 -5.54 -10.22
C LEU A 230 -6.47 -5.69 -9.96
N GLU A 231 -6.86 -5.80 -8.71
CA GLU A 231 -8.26 -5.88 -8.30
C GLU A 231 -8.66 -4.63 -7.50
N ILE A 232 -9.90 -4.19 -7.66
CA ILE A 232 -10.54 -3.12 -6.90
C ILE A 232 -11.80 -3.72 -6.30
N ASN A 233 -11.82 -3.93 -4.99
CA ASN A 233 -12.90 -4.59 -4.29
C ASN A 233 -13.35 -3.77 -3.09
N LYS A 234 -14.66 -3.52 -3.01
CA LYS A 234 -15.36 -2.72 -2.00
C LYS A 234 -14.69 -1.36 -1.71
N PRO A 235 -14.46 -0.51 -2.74
CA PRO A 235 -13.92 0.83 -2.53
C PRO A 235 -14.85 1.66 -1.62
N ARG A 236 -14.27 2.31 -0.62
CA ARG A 236 -14.90 3.12 0.42
C ARG A 236 -14.20 4.47 0.55
N LEU A 237 -14.92 5.45 1.08
CA LEU A 237 -14.33 6.72 1.46
C LEU A 237 -13.59 6.58 2.80
N PRO A 238 -12.40 7.19 2.95
CA PRO A 238 -11.78 7.37 4.27
C PRO A 238 -12.72 8.12 5.23
N PRO A 239 -12.52 8.01 6.56
CA PRO A 239 -13.42 8.59 7.55
C PRO A 239 -13.64 10.08 7.33
N LYS A 240 -14.92 10.49 7.29
CA LYS A 240 -15.38 11.88 7.09
C LYS A 240 -15.02 12.49 5.72
N ALA A 241 -14.45 11.71 4.79
CA ALA A 241 -14.19 12.18 3.43
C ALA A 241 -15.48 12.16 2.60
N THR A 242 -15.57 13.05 1.61
CA THR A 242 -16.66 13.10 0.62
C THR A 242 -16.22 12.61 -0.76
N LYS A 243 -14.93 12.76 -1.05
CA LYS A 243 -14.28 12.27 -2.26
C LYS A 243 -12.83 11.89 -1.95
N PHE A 244 -12.37 10.80 -2.54
CA PHE A 244 -11.00 10.33 -2.44
C PHE A 244 -10.47 10.03 -3.85
N THR A 245 -9.35 10.64 -4.23
CA THR A 245 -8.75 10.45 -5.55
C THR A 245 -7.30 10.00 -5.42
N ILE A 246 -6.95 8.90 -6.08
CA ILE A 246 -5.58 8.42 -6.22
C ILE A 246 -5.14 8.64 -7.66
N ARG A 247 -4.13 9.48 -7.88
CA ARG A 247 -3.53 9.74 -9.18
C ARG A 247 -2.19 9.03 -9.29
N GLY A 248 -1.83 8.61 -10.50
CA GLY A 248 -0.49 8.09 -10.74
C GLY A 248 -0.31 6.60 -10.44
N ILE A 249 -1.39 5.80 -10.41
CA ILE A 249 -1.28 4.36 -10.18
C ILE A 249 -0.61 3.75 -11.41
N LYS A 250 0.64 3.30 -11.25
CA LYS A 250 1.40 2.63 -12.30
C LYS A 250 1.12 1.13 -12.30
N TYR A 251 0.54 0.60 -13.37
CA TYR A 251 0.26 -0.82 -13.53
C TYR A 251 0.56 -1.27 -14.96
N LEU A 252 1.48 -2.23 -15.12
CA LEU A 252 1.97 -2.74 -16.41
C LEU A 252 2.29 -1.61 -17.42
N GLY A 253 3.04 -0.61 -16.97
CA GLY A 253 3.43 0.56 -17.77
C GLY A 253 2.33 1.61 -17.98
N SER A 254 1.07 1.27 -17.68
CA SER A 254 -0.06 2.20 -17.75
C SER A 254 -0.15 3.10 -16.52
N ASN A 255 -0.78 4.26 -16.68
CA ASN A 255 -1.01 5.25 -15.63
C ASN A 255 -2.52 5.43 -15.40
N LEU A 256 -2.98 5.07 -14.21
CA LEU A 256 -4.39 5.04 -13.84
C LEU A 256 -4.69 6.07 -12.75
N THR A 257 -5.93 6.57 -12.75
CA THR A 257 -6.49 7.40 -11.69
C THR A 257 -7.75 6.74 -11.17
N LEU A 258 -7.85 6.56 -9.86
CA LEU A 258 -9.02 6.01 -9.17
C LEU A 258 -9.70 7.12 -8.37
N GLU A 259 -10.98 7.37 -8.64
CA GLU A 259 -11.81 8.28 -7.86
C GLU A 259 -12.90 7.48 -7.13
N VAL A 260 -13.01 7.68 -5.82
CA VAL A 260 -14.04 7.09 -4.96
C VAL A 260 -14.89 8.23 -4.38
N SER A 261 -16.20 8.09 -4.48
CA SER A 261 -17.21 8.99 -3.91
C SER A 261 -18.38 8.17 -3.39
N ALA A 262 -19.28 8.77 -2.61
CA ALA A 262 -20.35 8.04 -1.92
C ALA A 262 -21.21 7.13 -2.82
N ASN A 263 -21.42 7.52 -4.09
CA ASN A 263 -22.31 6.82 -5.02
C ASN A 263 -21.61 6.37 -6.30
N SER A 264 -20.29 6.57 -6.43
CA SER A 264 -19.59 6.32 -7.68
C SER A 264 -18.11 6.08 -7.44
N THR A 265 -17.61 5.00 -8.03
CA THR A 265 -16.19 4.75 -8.23
C THR A 265 -15.87 4.87 -9.70
N LYS A 266 -14.76 5.53 -10.05
CA LYS A 266 -14.34 5.73 -11.43
C LYS A 266 -12.87 5.37 -11.58
N LEU A 267 -12.57 4.64 -12.66
CA LEU A 267 -11.21 4.37 -13.09
C LEU A 267 -10.95 5.09 -14.41
N SER A 268 -9.98 5.99 -14.41
CA SER A 268 -9.54 6.73 -15.60
C SER A 268 -8.15 6.30 -16.02
N VAL A 269 -7.93 6.23 -17.33
CA VAL A 269 -6.64 5.88 -17.92
C VAL A 269 -5.98 7.15 -18.42
N THR A 270 -4.92 7.59 -17.75
CA THR A 270 -4.18 8.80 -18.12
C THR A 270 -3.24 8.53 -19.29
N SER A 271 -2.52 7.42 -19.27
CA SER A 271 -1.63 6.96 -20.34
C SER A 271 -1.49 5.44 -20.30
N MET A 272 -1.08 4.83 -21.40
CA MET A 272 -0.86 3.39 -21.50
C MET A 272 0.48 3.06 -22.15
N ASP A 273 0.98 1.87 -21.83
CA ASP A 273 2.06 1.22 -22.56
C ASP A 273 1.47 0.33 -23.65
N ASP A 274 1.95 0.44 -24.89
CA ASP A 274 1.43 -0.32 -26.02
C ASP A 274 1.77 -1.82 -25.97
N ASN A 275 2.77 -2.22 -25.16
CA ASN A 275 3.18 -3.62 -25.01
C ASN A 275 2.23 -4.42 -24.12
N TRP A 276 1.51 -3.76 -23.21
CA TRP A 276 0.66 -4.41 -22.21
C TRP A 276 -0.73 -3.80 -22.21
N ARG A 277 -1.52 -4.18 -23.21
CA ARG A 277 -2.92 -3.72 -23.31
C ARG A 277 -3.70 -4.20 -22.10
N LEU A 278 -4.45 -3.28 -21.51
CA LEU A 278 -5.26 -3.56 -20.33
C LEU A 278 -6.73 -3.73 -20.69
N ALA A 279 -7.36 -4.71 -20.07
CA ALA A 279 -8.80 -4.89 -20.03
C ALA A 279 -9.28 -4.77 -18.59
N LEU A 280 -10.46 -4.17 -18.42
CA LEU A 280 -11.18 -4.10 -17.16
C LEU A 280 -12.39 -5.03 -17.24
N ASN A 281 -12.54 -5.93 -16.28
CA ASN A 281 -13.80 -6.62 -16.04
C ASN A 281 -14.55 -5.89 -14.90
N ASP A 282 -15.73 -5.38 -15.21
CA ASP A 282 -16.57 -4.65 -14.25
C ASP A 282 -17.49 -5.57 -13.41
N GLY A 283 -17.29 -6.89 -13.49
CA GLY A 283 -18.12 -7.94 -12.91
C GLY A 283 -19.18 -8.49 -13.86
N LYS A 284 -19.46 -7.80 -14.97
CA LYS A 284 -20.47 -8.22 -15.97
C LYS A 284 -19.96 -8.16 -17.41
N TYR A 285 -19.16 -7.16 -17.73
CA TYR A 285 -18.64 -6.89 -19.06
C TYR A 285 -17.14 -6.65 -19.01
N THR A 286 -16.49 -6.95 -20.12
CA THR A 286 -15.09 -6.58 -20.34
C THR A 286 -15.01 -5.31 -21.17
N VAL A 287 -14.25 -4.34 -20.67
CA VAL A 287 -14.00 -3.05 -21.30
C VAL A 287 -12.51 -2.97 -21.62
N THR A 288 -12.16 -2.83 -22.90
CA THR A 288 -10.79 -2.52 -23.30
C THR A 288 -10.45 -1.11 -22.85
N LEU A 289 -9.39 -0.97 -22.07
CA LEU A 289 -8.91 0.33 -21.61
C LEU A 289 -8.08 1.01 -22.71
N ALA A 290 -8.25 2.32 -22.84
CA ALA A 290 -7.48 3.17 -23.75
C ALA A 290 -7.21 4.54 -23.10
N PRO A 291 -6.14 5.26 -23.49
CA PRO A 291 -5.86 6.59 -22.94
C PRO A 291 -7.06 7.55 -23.07
N GLY A 292 -7.35 8.27 -22.00
CA GLY A 292 -8.48 9.20 -21.90
C GLY A 292 -9.83 8.54 -21.56
N ILE A 293 -9.92 7.21 -21.55
CA ILE A 293 -11.14 6.51 -21.15
C ILE A 293 -11.33 6.61 -19.63
N THR A 294 -12.58 6.83 -19.23
CA THR A 294 -13.03 6.73 -17.84
C THR A 294 -14.17 5.74 -17.76
N VAL A 295 -14.02 4.72 -16.91
CA VAL A 295 -15.05 3.72 -16.65
C VAL A 295 -15.64 3.95 -15.28
N ILE A 296 -16.98 3.93 -15.19
CA ILE A 296 -17.70 3.94 -13.92
C ILE A 296 -17.81 2.50 -13.45
N LEU A 297 -17.32 2.20 -12.25
CA LEU A 297 -17.36 0.87 -11.66
C LEU A 297 -18.67 0.71 -10.88
N PRO A 298 -19.62 -0.13 -11.33
CA PRO A 298 -20.93 -0.22 -10.71
C PRO A 298 -20.91 -1.10 -9.45
N GLY A 299 -21.25 -0.52 -8.31
CA GLY A 299 -21.36 -1.26 -7.04
C GLY A 299 -20.01 -1.48 -6.36
N ALA A 300 -19.89 -2.60 -5.64
CA ALA A 300 -18.76 -2.87 -4.75
C ALA A 300 -17.66 -3.72 -5.40
N GLY A 301 -17.80 -4.22 -6.63
CA GLY A 301 -16.83 -5.12 -7.26
C GLY A 301 -16.97 -6.58 -6.80
N PRO A 302 -15.93 -7.42 -6.96
CA PRO A 302 -14.58 -7.04 -7.39
C PRO A 302 -14.53 -6.64 -8.87
N PHE A 303 -13.74 -5.61 -9.17
CA PHE A 303 -13.39 -5.18 -10.52
C PHE A 303 -11.94 -5.54 -10.79
N THR A 304 -11.63 -6.09 -11.96
CA THR A 304 -10.27 -6.59 -12.23
C THR A 304 -9.70 -5.95 -13.48
N VAL A 305 -8.50 -5.37 -13.35
CA VAL A 305 -7.70 -4.83 -14.45
C VAL A 305 -6.57 -5.82 -14.72
N TYR A 306 -6.51 -6.34 -15.94
CA TYR A 306 -5.55 -7.38 -16.31
C TYR A 306 -5.04 -7.14 -17.74
N SER A 307 -3.96 -7.82 -18.09
CA SER A 307 -3.46 -7.91 -19.47
C SER A 307 -3.58 -9.35 -19.96
N GLU A 308 -3.49 -9.57 -21.27
CA GLU A 308 -3.41 -10.92 -21.81
C GLU A 308 -2.15 -11.62 -21.28
N PRO A 309 -2.23 -12.91 -20.90
CA PRO A 309 -1.07 -13.67 -20.49
C PRO A 309 0.04 -13.61 -21.53
N TRP A 310 1.28 -13.52 -21.07
CA TRP A 310 2.42 -13.58 -21.97
C TRP A 310 2.56 -14.99 -22.56
N LYS A 311 2.15 -15.17 -23.82
CA LYS A 311 2.11 -16.47 -24.50
C LYS A 311 1.28 -17.49 -23.69
N ASP A 312 1.74 -18.72 -23.59
CA ASP A 312 1.12 -19.80 -22.80
C ASP A 312 1.68 -19.90 -21.38
N CYS A 313 2.21 -18.80 -20.83
CA CYS A 313 2.79 -18.82 -19.48
C CYS A 313 1.70 -19.04 -18.44
N LYS A 314 1.75 -20.20 -17.77
CA LYS A 314 0.94 -20.44 -16.57
C LYS A 314 1.49 -19.58 -15.43
N LEU A 315 0.59 -19.09 -14.58
CA LEU A 315 0.97 -18.43 -13.33
C LEU A 315 1.66 -19.45 -12.41
N PRO A 316 2.64 -19.03 -11.60
CA PRO A 316 3.17 -19.89 -10.56
C PRO A 316 2.08 -20.23 -9.54
N ALA A 317 2.22 -21.38 -8.89
CA ALA A 317 1.35 -21.72 -7.76
C ALA A 317 1.57 -20.69 -6.64
N ASP A 318 0.49 -20.05 -6.20
CA ASP A 318 0.52 -19.08 -5.10
C ASP A 318 0.22 -19.81 -3.78
N ILE A 319 1.14 -20.69 -3.40
CA ILE A 319 0.97 -21.64 -2.31
C ILE A 319 2.24 -21.65 -1.43
N ILE A 320 2.05 -21.50 -0.11
CA ILE A 320 3.12 -21.57 0.89
C ILE A 320 2.65 -22.49 2.01
N GLY A 321 3.52 -23.40 2.47
CA GLY A 321 3.31 -24.12 3.73
C GLY A 321 2.13 -25.08 3.79
N HIS A 322 1.79 -25.72 2.68
CA HIS A 322 0.83 -26.83 2.68
C HIS A 322 1.55 -28.13 3.01
N ASN A 323 1.42 -28.59 4.26
CA ASN A 323 1.99 -29.85 4.80
C ASN A 323 1.49 -31.15 4.13
N TYR A 324 0.96 -31.11 2.91
CA TYR A 324 0.59 -32.28 2.12
C TYR A 324 1.67 -32.61 1.09
N ILE A 325 1.77 -33.89 0.73
CA ILE A 325 2.69 -34.38 -0.31
C ILE A 325 2.46 -33.56 -1.59
N ARG A 326 3.52 -32.92 -2.10
CA ARG A 326 3.53 -32.21 -3.39
C ARG A 326 2.91 -33.12 -4.46
N PRO A 327 1.90 -32.69 -5.23
CA PRO A 327 1.39 -33.49 -6.33
C PRO A 327 2.50 -33.72 -7.35
N ASP A 328 2.78 -34.98 -7.71
CA ASP A 328 3.77 -35.31 -8.74
C ASP A 328 3.40 -34.61 -10.06
N GLY A 329 4.27 -33.73 -10.56
CA GLY A 329 4.19 -33.16 -11.91
C GLY A 329 3.62 -31.74 -12.05
N THR A 330 3.69 -30.90 -11.00
CA THR A 330 3.43 -29.44 -11.10
C THR A 330 4.65 -28.66 -11.54
#